data_AF-A0A5N5PI61-F1
#
_entry.id   AF-A0A5N5PI61-F1
#
_cell.length_a   1.000
_cell.length_b   1.000
_cell.length_c   1.000
_cell.angle_alpha   90.00
_cell.angle_beta   90.00
_cell.angle_gamma   90.00
#
_symmetry.space_group_name_H-M   'P 1'
#
loop_
_entity.id
_entity.type
_entity.pdbx_description
1 polymer ?
#
loop_
_entity_poly.entity_id
_entity_poly.type
_entity_poly.pdbx_seq_one_letter_code
_entity_poly.pdbx_strand_id
1 'polypeptide(L)'
;MLAEPSVTVLGPDPGHRKCILNGNAFQQDAITSLNGWQYAAFYSPLSPDRPEPLFVHVARRKLPSSDWQVLVLDDYPQTTDDGHNTVQIGICPGDGTIHLSYDHHCNVLRYRYSARKLAKYPGHFEWKADLFSPTLDYLPGLPSSHKHFGYVTYPRFGSMGEDMFCSFRDGKAGLGNDHLYLYKADAGRFYYVGAHLTGIQSNPYVHGMDYRSGRFHVTWVYRDFVHYEGWDDPADTKHKQQAGPNGAENNHDICYAYSDDKGYTWRNGHGDIIASLKDGETITNNSPGIVAIDIRKGEGLTNQESQAVDREGGIHVLNRESFSGGDLLWKHYYRSPTDLWYRVALHVTDGDHTRYFHAGKRGRLAVSRNGDIYFILPDATRSTISILKTNGRFYSHHYDEVWTGSGLSGEPLVDIPRLEHDNVLSVFLRADVEGAPDKKNVVVLDFSLDST
;
A
#
# COMPACT_ATOMS: atom_id res chain seq x y z
N MET A 1 8.75 2.00 25.49
CA MET A 1 7.33 2.25 25.21
C MET A 1 7.18 3.57 24.50
N LEU A 2 6.31 3.67 23.50
CA LEU A 2 5.88 4.94 22.90
C LEU A 2 4.91 5.65 23.85
N ALA A 3 4.89 6.98 23.82
CA ALA A 3 3.80 7.74 24.42
C ALA A 3 2.49 7.48 23.68
N GLU A 4 1.35 7.75 24.33
CA GLU A 4 0.05 7.67 23.66
C GLU A 4 0.00 8.62 22.46
N PRO A 5 -0.57 8.18 21.33
CA PRO A 5 -0.61 9.00 20.13
C PRO A 5 -1.62 10.13 20.25
N SER A 6 -1.39 11.21 19.51
CA SER A 6 -2.49 12.12 19.18
C SER A 6 -3.42 11.40 18.20
N VAL A 7 -4.72 11.36 18.51
CA VAL A 7 -5.73 10.77 17.64
C VAL A 7 -6.56 11.88 17.00
N THR A 8 -6.60 11.92 15.67
CA THR A 8 -7.44 12.85 14.92
C THR A 8 -8.45 12.09 14.07
N VAL A 9 -9.70 12.55 14.08
CA VAL A 9 -10.79 11.98 13.27
C VAL A 9 -10.87 12.72 11.94
N LEU A 10 -10.82 11.96 10.83
CA LEU A 10 -11.01 12.52 9.48
C LEU A 10 -12.50 12.58 9.10
N GLY A 11 -13.25 11.56 9.47
CA GLY A 11 -14.68 11.46 9.18
C GLY A 11 -15.26 10.08 9.52
N PRO A 12 -16.59 9.91 9.41
CA PRO A 12 -17.23 8.63 9.66
C PRO A 12 -16.84 7.61 8.59
N ASP A 13 -16.55 6.38 9.03
CA ASP A 13 -16.36 5.23 8.15
C ASP A 13 -17.73 4.57 7.85
N PRO A 14 -17.97 4.05 6.64
CA PRO A 14 -19.25 3.43 6.25
C PRO A 14 -19.47 2.06 6.91
N GLY A 15 -19.74 2.05 8.22
CA GLY A 15 -19.91 0.83 9.02
C GLY A 15 -21.12 -0.03 8.63
N HIS A 16 -22.08 0.51 7.87
CA HIS A 16 -23.25 -0.24 7.38
C HIS A 16 -22.94 -1.16 6.20
N ARG A 17 -21.78 -0.99 5.54
CA ARG A 17 -21.36 -1.82 4.41
C ARG A 17 -20.73 -3.13 4.88
N LYS A 18 -20.81 -4.16 4.05
CA LYS A 18 -20.20 -5.47 4.33
C LYS A 18 -18.69 -5.42 4.12
N CYS A 19 -18.24 -4.72 3.08
CA CYS A 19 -16.84 -4.60 2.76
C CYS A 19 -16.23 -3.33 3.34
N ILE A 20 -14.97 -3.44 3.75
CA ILE A 20 -14.18 -2.31 4.27
C ILE A 20 -13.57 -1.58 3.07
N LEU A 21 -13.74 -0.26 3.01
CA LEU A 21 -13.16 0.59 1.95
C LEU A 21 -11.99 1.45 2.41
N ASN A 22 -11.90 1.74 3.72
CA ASN A 22 -10.83 2.54 4.31
C ASN A 22 -9.93 1.69 5.20
N GLY A 23 -8.62 1.90 5.13
CA GLY A 23 -7.69 1.14 5.95
C GLY A 23 -7.61 -0.31 5.48
N ASN A 24 -7.33 -0.47 4.19
CA ASN A 24 -6.90 -1.72 3.58
C ASN A 24 -5.44 -1.58 3.13
N ALA A 25 -4.60 -2.59 3.27
CA ALA A 25 -3.18 -2.55 2.96
C ALA A 25 -2.89 -2.29 1.48
N PHE A 26 -3.87 -2.56 0.61
CA PHE A 26 -3.84 -2.30 -0.83
C PHE A 26 -4.44 -0.92 -1.22
N GLN A 27 -4.75 -0.07 -0.24
CA GLN A 27 -4.99 1.36 -0.42
C GLN A 27 -3.63 2.09 -0.40
N GLN A 28 -2.86 1.99 -1.49
CA GLN A 28 -1.43 2.29 -1.54
C GLN A 28 -1.12 3.61 -2.28
N ASP A 29 -1.02 4.76 -1.62
CA ASP A 29 -1.21 4.99 -0.17
C ASP A 29 -2.52 5.76 0.11
N ALA A 30 -2.96 5.78 1.37
CA ALA A 30 -4.11 6.57 1.84
C ALA A 30 -3.71 7.90 2.47
N ILE A 31 -2.45 8.02 2.92
CA ILE A 31 -1.92 9.16 3.66
C ILE A 31 -0.48 9.43 3.23
N THR A 32 -0.13 10.69 3.03
CA THR A 32 1.21 11.09 2.61
C THR A 32 1.47 12.56 2.94
N SER A 33 2.73 12.92 3.15
CA SER A 33 3.16 14.29 3.45
C SER A 33 4.10 14.86 2.38
N LEU A 34 3.97 16.17 2.16
CA LEU A 34 4.92 16.96 1.38
C LEU A 34 5.04 18.38 1.96
N ASN A 35 6.25 18.89 2.11
CA ASN A 35 6.56 20.27 2.49
C ASN A 35 5.85 20.78 3.75
N GLY A 36 5.82 19.98 4.82
CA GLY A 36 5.19 20.37 6.10
C GLY A 36 3.66 20.34 6.08
N TRP A 37 3.06 19.68 5.10
CA TRP A 37 1.64 19.41 5.02
C TRP A 37 1.40 17.92 4.85
N GLN A 38 0.34 17.44 5.48
CA GLN A 38 -0.10 16.06 5.38
C GLN A 38 -1.45 16.00 4.67
N TYR A 39 -1.62 14.97 3.85
CA TYR A 39 -2.79 14.74 3.03
C TYR A 39 -3.31 13.32 3.24
N ALA A 40 -4.63 13.14 3.19
CA ALA A 40 -5.25 11.83 3.25
C ALA A 40 -6.45 11.74 2.30
N ALA A 41 -6.72 10.55 1.77
CA ALA A 41 -7.89 10.26 0.97
C ALA A 41 -8.67 9.05 1.53
N PHE A 42 -9.99 9.19 1.63
CA PHE A 42 -10.87 8.17 2.21
C PHE A 42 -12.29 8.29 1.68
N TYR A 43 -13.09 7.24 1.83
CA TYR A 43 -14.52 7.27 1.58
C TYR A 43 -15.31 7.61 2.83
N SER A 44 -16.30 8.49 2.68
CA SER A 44 -17.23 8.85 3.74
C SER A 44 -18.56 9.31 3.11
N PRO A 45 -19.69 9.20 3.82
CA PRO A 45 -20.93 9.86 3.40
C PRO A 45 -20.85 11.39 3.54
N LEU A 46 -21.68 12.12 2.79
CA LEU A 46 -21.78 13.59 2.93
C LEU A 46 -22.31 14.04 4.30
N SER A 47 -23.04 13.16 5.00
CA SER A 47 -23.53 13.40 6.35
C SER A 47 -23.68 12.07 7.09
N PRO A 48 -23.39 12.01 8.40
CA PRO A 48 -23.65 10.83 9.23
C PRO A 48 -25.11 10.35 9.17
N ASP A 49 -26.07 11.25 8.92
CA ASP A 49 -27.51 10.92 8.85
C ASP A 49 -27.92 10.38 7.47
N ARG A 50 -27.07 10.53 6.45
CA ARG A 50 -27.26 10.02 5.09
C ARG A 50 -26.07 9.14 4.73
N PRO A 51 -26.08 7.87 5.15
CA PRO A 51 -24.92 6.97 5.05
C PRO A 51 -24.55 6.59 3.62
N GLU A 52 -25.38 6.93 2.63
CA GLU A 52 -25.12 6.73 1.20
C GLU A 52 -25.60 7.97 0.40
N PRO A 53 -25.04 8.20 -0.81
CA PRO A 53 -23.86 7.53 -1.36
C PRO A 53 -22.56 7.93 -0.66
N LEU A 54 -21.52 7.10 -0.80
CA LEU A 54 -20.16 7.43 -0.36
C LEU A 54 -19.39 8.19 -1.43
N PHE A 55 -18.56 9.15 -1.00
CA PHE A 55 -17.73 9.96 -1.88
C PHE A 55 -16.29 10.01 -1.41
N VAL A 56 -15.39 10.30 -2.35
CA VAL A 56 -13.97 10.54 -2.04
C VAL A 56 -13.85 11.86 -1.28
N HIS A 57 -13.33 11.76 -0.06
CA HIS A 57 -12.94 12.88 0.78
C HIS A 57 -11.42 13.05 0.68
N VAL A 58 -10.96 14.29 0.46
CA VAL A 58 -9.54 14.63 0.43
C VAL A 58 -9.26 15.61 1.56
N ALA A 59 -8.53 15.14 2.55
CA ALA A 59 -8.15 15.91 3.72
C ALA A 59 -6.73 16.47 3.58
N ARG A 60 -6.50 17.66 4.13
CA ARG A 60 -5.15 18.20 4.36
C ARG A 60 -5.03 18.85 5.73
N ARG A 61 -3.84 18.86 6.30
CA ARG A 61 -3.50 19.70 7.47
C ARG A 61 -2.08 20.23 7.38
N LYS A 62 -1.84 21.37 8.01
CA LYS A 62 -0.48 21.89 8.22
C LYS A 62 0.14 21.20 9.43
N LEU A 63 1.33 20.64 9.25
CA LEU A 63 2.08 19.98 10.31
C LEU A 63 2.73 21.02 11.25
N PRO A 64 2.96 20.69 12.54
CA PRO A 64 2.77 19.38 13.15
C PRO A 64 1.36 19.11 13.70
N SER A 65 0.52 20.14 13.94
CA SER A 65 -0.65 20.00 14.81
C SER A 65 -1.87 20.87 14.44
N SER A 66 -2.03 21.25 13.17
CA SER A 66 -3.25 21.96 12.74
C SER A 66 -4.42 21.00 12.51
N ASP A 67 -5.64 21.53 12.58
CA ASP A 67 -6.86 20.80 12.25
C ASP A 67 -6.90 20.37 10.78
N TRP A 68 -7.60 19.27 10.53
CA TRP A 68 -7.84 18.77 9.18
C TRP A 68 -8.88 19.62 8.44
N GLN A 69 -8.54 20.03 7.23
CA GLN A 69 -9.43 20.61 6.25
C GLN A 69 -9.84 19.51 5.28
N VAL A 70 -11.13 19.23 5.18
CA VAL A 70 -11.66 18.18 4.30
C VAL A 70 -12.47 18.82 3.18
N LEU A 71 -12.14 18.49 1.93
CA LEU A 71 -13.00 18.75 0.79
C LEU A 71 -13.59 17.42 0.30
N VAL A 72 -14.72 17.49 -0.39
CA VAL A 72 -15.41 16.33 -0.95
C VAL A 72 -15.45 16.44 -2.46
N LEU A 73 -15.19 15.32 -3.14
CA LEU A 73 -15.39 15.15 -4.57
C LEU A 73 -16.72 14.42 -4.78
N ASP A 74 -17.81 15.19 -4.81
CA ASP A 74 -19.19 14.69 -4.75
C ASP A 74 -19.84 14.43 -6.12
N ASP A 75 -19.07 14.55 -7.20
CA ASP A 75 -19.49 14.31 -8.58
C ASP A 75 -19.28 12.85 -9.03
N TYR A 76 -18.74 11.98 -8.16
CA TYR A 76 -18.63 10.54 -8.40
C TYR A 76 -19.03 9.74 -7.14
N PRO A 77 -20.23 9.14 -7.09
CA PRO A 77 -20.60 8.23 -6.01
C PRO A 77 -19.88 6.89 -6.17
N GLN A 78 -19.35 6.37 -5.06
CA GLN A 78 -18.77 5.02 -5.03
C GLN A 78 -19.83 3.98 -5.42
N THR A 79 -19.46 3.03 -6.28
CA THR A 79 -20.46 2.20 -7.00
C THR A 79 -20.83 0.88 -6.34
N THR A 80 -19.86 0.10 -5.84
CA THR A 80 -20.07 -1.30 -5.45
C THR A 80 -19.57 -1.58 -4.04
N ASP A 81 -20.33 -2.31 -3.22
CA ASP A 81 -19.85 -2.80 -1.91
C ASP A 81 -18.81 -3.91 -2.11
N ASP A 82 -17.59 -3.51 -2.45
CA ASP A 82 -16.45 -4.36 -2.76
C ASP A 82 -15.19 -3.80 -2.11
N GLY A 83 -14.54 -4.59 -1.26
CA GLY A 83 -13.36 -4.16 -0.52
C GLY A 83 -12.18 -3.77 -1.40
N HIS A 84 -12.14 -4.23 -2.65
CA HIS A 84 -11.12 -3.85 -3.63
C HIS A 84 -11.18 -2.37 -4.03
N ASN A 85 -12.38 -1.77 -3.98
CA ASN A 85 -12.72 -0.47 -4.54
C ASN A 85 -12.28 0.72 -3.67
N THR A 86 -11.10 0.62 -3.08
CA THR A 86 -10.43 1.64 -2.25
C THR A 86 -10.10 2.93 -3.04
N VAL A 87 -9.64 3.97 -2.34
CA VAL A 87 -9.13 5.23 -2.93
C VAL A 87 -7.69 5.47 -2.52
N GLN A 88 -6.81 5.72 -3.50
CA GLN A 88 -5.39 5.97 -3.27
C GLN A 88 -5.03 7.42 -3.60
N ILE A 89 -4.07 7.96 -2.87
CA ILE A 89 -3.47 9.28 -3.06
C ILE A 89 -1.97 9.15 -3.32
N GLY A 90 -1.48 9.96 -4.26
CA GLY A 90 -0.06 10.18 -4.51
C GLY A 90 0.22 11.66 -4.71
N ILE A 91 1.44 12.11 -4.38
CA ILE A 91 1.86 13.48 -4.65
C ILE A 91 3.15 13.43 -5.44
N CYS A 92 3.20 14.12 -6.59
CA CYS A 92 4.43 14.25 -7.34
C CYS A 92 5.37 15.22 -6.61
N PRO A 93 6.56 14.80 -6.14
CA PRO A 93 7.44 15.68 -5.37
C PRO A 93 7.91 16.90 -6.16
N GLY A 94 8.13 16.73 -7.48
CA GLY A 94 8.75 17.73 -8.34
C GLY A 94 7.84 18.89 -8.73
N ASP A 95 6.53 18.72 -8.74
CA ASP A 95 5.61 19.81 -9.05
C ASP A 95 4.44 19.95 -8.08
N GLY A 96 4.28 19.05 -7.12
CA GLY A 96 3.26 19.11 -6.08
C GLY A 96 1.83 18.88 -6.56
N THR A 97 1.63 18.25 -7.73
CA THR A 97 0.29 17.74 -8.08
C THR A 97 -0.11 16.61 -7.15
N ILE A 98 -1.36 16.62 -6.72
CA ILE A 98 -2.01 15.53 -5.98
C ILE A 98 -2.74 14.65 -6.99
N HIS A 99 -2.53 13.34 -6.93
CA HIS A 99 -3.08 12.33 -7.82
C HIS A 99 -3.98 11.40 -7.02
N LEU A 100 -5.15 11.06 -7.59
CA LEU A 100 -6.11 10.15 -6.98
C LEU A 100 -6.51 9.07 -8.00
N SER A 101 -6.70 7.85 -7.52
CA SER A 101 -7.34 6.78 -8.28
C SER A 101 -8.24 6.00 -7.34
N TYR A 102 -9.39 5.51 -7.82
CA TYR A 102 -10.39 4.92 -6.92
C TYR A 102 -11.45 4.04 -7.59
N ASP A 103 -12.09 3.19 -6.78
CA ASP A 103 -13.29 2.42 -7.13
C ASP A 103 -13.06 1.31 -8.17
N HIS A 104 -11.92 0.61 -8.08
CA HIS A 104 -11.49 -0.39 -9.08
C HIS A 104 -11.51 -1.83 -8.57
N HIS A 105 -12.27 -2.66 -9.27
CA HIS A 105 -12.08 -4.09 -9.32
C HIS A 105 -12.42 -4.59 -10.72
N CYS A 106 -11.41 -4.66 -11.58
CA CYS A 106 -11.58 -5.00 -12.99
C CYS A 106 -12.54 -4.02 -13.68
N ASN A 107 -12.23 -2.73 -13.59
CA ASN A 107 -13.06 -1.65 -14.12
C ASN A 107 -12.24 -0.69 -15.01
N VAL A 108 -12.95 0.19 -15.73
CA VAL A 108 -12.33 1.34 -16.37
C VAL A 108 -11.61 2.20 -15.33
N LEU A 109 -10.45 2.76 -15.71
CA LEU A 109 -9.68 3.68 -14.89
C LEU A 109 -10.57 4.85 -14.43
N ARG A 110 -10.32 5.32 -13.21
CA ARG A 110 -11.01 6.46 -12.60
C ARG A 110 -9.96 7.22 -11.84
N TYR A 111 -9.54 8.31 -12.45
CA TYR A 111 -8.35 9.01 -12.07
C TYR A 111 -8.63 10.51 -11.99
N ARG A 112 -8.00 11.17 -11.02
CA ARG A 112 -8.01 12.63 -10.90
C ARG A 112 -6.63 13.15 -10.58
N TYR A 113 -6.43 14.42 -10.90
CA TYR A 113 -5.27 15.17 -10.45
C TYR A 113 -5.63 16.60 -10.10
N SER A 114 -4.85 17.20 -9.22
CA SER A 114 -4.99 18.59 -8.85
C SER A 114 -4.27 19.54 -9.81
N ALA A 115 -4.52 20.83 -9.65
CA ALA A 115 -3.67 21.89 -10.15
C ALA A 115 -2.20 21.67 -9.72
N ARG A 116 -1.26 22.00 -10.62
CA ARG A 116 0.17 21.97 -10.32
C ARG A 116 0.50 22.92 -9.18
N LYS A 117 1.53 22.58 -8.42
CA LYS A 117 2.05 23.32 -7.25
C LYS A 117 1.14 23.32 -6.03
N LEU A 118 0.00 22.64 -6.06
CA LEU A 118 -0.94 22.62 -4.94
C LEU A 118 -0.28 22.15 -3.63
N ALA A 119 0.40 21.01 -3.65
CA ALA A 119 1.08 20.48 -2.47
C ALA A 119 2.44 21.14 -2.21
N LYS A 120 3.03 21.85 -3.19
CA LYS A 120 4.27 22.62 -2.98
C LYS A 120 4.01 23.95 -2.27
N TYR A 121 2.92 24.63 -2.62
CA TYR A 121 2.53 25.93 -2.05
C TYR A 121 1.06 25.94 -1.62
N PRO A 122 0.67 25.07 -0.67
CA PRO A 122 -0.74 24.89 -0.29
C PRO A 122 -1.42 26.16 0.22
N GLY A 123 -0.66 27.10 0.79
CA GLY A 123 -1.17 28.41 1.23
C GLY A 123 -1.55 29.37 0.09
N HIS A 124 -1.20 29.07 -1.16
CA HIS A 124 -1.61 29.86 -2.33
C HIS A 124 -2.96 29.43 -2.90
N PHE A 125 -3.55 28.36 -2.36
CA PHE A 125 -4.79 27.77 -2.86
C PHE A 125 -5.81 27.66 -1.74
N GLU A 126 -7.01 28.14 -2.00
CA GLU A 126 -8.20 27.82 -1.22
C GLU A 126 -8.52 26.32 -1.38
N TRP A 127 -8.76 25.60 -0.28
CA TRP A 127 -8.99 24.14 -0.33
C TRP A 127 -10.41 23.83 -0.79
N LYS A 128 -10.59 23.65 -2.11
CA LYS A 128 -11.90 23.37 -2.71
C LYS A 128 -11.78 22.41 -3.89
N ALA A 129 -12.91 21.75 -4.20
CA ALA A 129 -12.96 20.65 -5.18
C ALA A 129 -12.56 21.07 -6.61
N ASP A 130 -12.76 22.34 -6.99
CA ASP A 130 -12.38 22.86 -8.31
C ASP A 130 -10.86 22.89 -8.57
N LEU A 131 -10.04 22.62 -7.55
CA LEU A 131 -8.61 22.38 -7.70
C LEU A 131 -8.31 21.05 -8.39
N PHE A 132 -9.27 20.12 -8.46
CA PHE A 132 -9.11 18.79 -9.04
C PHE A 132 -9.84 18.68 -10.38
N SER A 133 -9.30 17.86 -11.27
CA SER A 133 -9.99 17.48 -12.50
C SER A 133 -11.30 16.75 -12.20
N PRO A 134 -12.23 16.69 -13.18
CA PRO A 134 -13.25 15.65 -13.20
C PRO A 134 -12.64 14.25 -13.18
N THR A 135 -13.46 13.22 -12.94
CA THR A 135 -13.03 11.82 -13.08
C THR A 135 -12.64 11.55 -14.54
N LEU A 136 -11.41 11.09 -14.76
CA LEU A 136 -10.88 10.68 -16.05
C LEU A 136 -10.76 9.17 -16.14
N ASP A 137 -10.95 8.64 -17.34
CA ASP A 137 -10.70 7.24 -17.71
C ASP A 137 -9.30 7.03 -18.32
N TYR A 138 -8.42 8.03 -18.18
CA TYR A 138 -7.07 8.01 -18.71
C TYR A 138 -6.08 8.75 -17.82
N LEU A 139 -4.80 8.42 -17.96
CA LEU A 139 -3.70 9.18 -17.38
C LEU A 139 -3.27 10.31 -18.34
N PRO A 140 -3.19 11.58 -17.90
CA PRO A 140 -2.75 12.71 -18.73
C PRO A 140 -1.43 12.43 -19.42
N GLY A 141 -1.37 12.65 -20.73
CA GLY A 141 -0.21 12.29 -21.58
C GLY A 141 -0.40 11.02 -22.40
N LEU A 142 -1.38 10.19 -22.06
CA LEU A 142 -1.76 8.99 -22.80
C LEU A 142 -3.20 9.11 -23.34
N PRO A 143 -3.52 8.50 -24.50
CA PRO A 143 -4.88 8.52 -25.04
C PRO A 143 -5.82 7.68 -24.17
N SER A 144 -7.11 8.03 -24.13
CA SER A 144 -8.13 7.22 -23.44
C SER A 144 -8.31 5.83 -24.04
N SER A 145 -7.92 5.63 -25.29
CA SER A 145 -7.87 4.31 -25.93
C SER A 145 -6.66 3.45 -25.53
N HIS A 146 -5.85 3.88 -24.55
CA HIS A 146 -4.71 3.10 -24.09
C HIS A 146 -5.19 1.77 -23.50
N LYS A 147 -4.60 0.67 -23.99
CA LYS A 147 -5.07 -0.71 -23.81
C LYS A 147 -5.38 -1.08 -22.35
N HIS A 148 -4.57 -0.60 -21.40
CA HIS A 148 -4.60 -1.05 -20.02
C HIS A 148 -5.54 -0.26 -19.11
N PHE A 149 -6.26 0.74 -19.62
CA PHE A 149 -7.20 1.54 -18.82
C PHE A 149 -8.60 0.93 -18.69
N GLY A 150 -8.91 -0.18 -19.38
CA GLY A 150 -10.26 -0.78 -19.36
C GLY A 150 -10.54 -1.75 -18.22
N TYR A 151 -9.50 -2.28 -17.56
CA TYR A 151 -9.64 -3.42 -16.64
C TYR A 151 -8.70 -3.32 -15.42
N VAL A 152 -8.70 -2.15 -14.78
CA VAL A 152 -7.80 -1.74 -13.69
C VAL A 152 -8.23 -2.31 -12.35
N THR A 153 -7.24 -2.68 -11.52
CA THR A 153 -7.36 -2.96 -10.08
C THR A 153 -6.07 -2.53 -9.35
N TYR A 154 -6.17 -2.15 -8.07
CA TYR A 154 -5.03 -1.80 -7.20
C TYR A 154 -4.07 -0.72 -7.74
N PRO A 155 -4.58 0.46 -8.14
CA PRO A 155 -3.70 1.55 -8.50
C PRO A 155 -2.90 2.01 -7.28
N ARG A 156 -1.64 2.36 -7.55
CA ARG A 156 -0.72 2.88 -6.54
C ARG A 156 0.16 3.97 -7.12
N PHE A 157 0.62 4.84 -6.24
CA PHE A 157 1.53 5.94 -6.56
C PHE A 157 2.71 5.94 -5.60
N GLY A 158 3.85 6.44 -6.07
CA GLY A 158 5.00 6.67 -5.20
C GLY A 158 6.06 7.53 -5.87
N SER A 159 6.98 8.08 -5.08
CA SER A 159 8.03 8.94 -5.61
C SER A 159 9.01 8.15 -6.50
N MET A 160 9.58 8.85 -7.48
CA MET A 160 10.63 8.36 -8.37
C MET A 160 11.70 9.46 -8.52
N GLY A 161 12.19 9.96 -7.38
CA GLY A 161 12.93 11.22 -7.26
C GLY A 161 11.96 12.40 -7.28
N GLU A 162 12.25 13.42 -8.10
CA GLU A 162 11.29 14.51 -8.37
C GLU A 162 10.07 14.03 -9.18
N ASP A 163 10.21 12.94 -9.92
CA ASP A 163 9.12 12.32 -10.68
C ASP A 163 8.24 11.44 -9.76
N MET A 164 7.16 10.88 -10.30
CA MET A 164 6.29 9.94 -9.58
C MET A 164 6.01 8.73 -10.46
N PHE A 165 5.98 7.53 -9.90
CA PHE A 165 5.44 6.37 -10.62
C PHE A 165 3.95 6.21 -10.32
N CYS A 166 3.25 5.62 -11.28
CA CYS A 166 1.95 5.00 -11.07
C CYS A 166 2.05 3.55 -11.52
N SER A 167 1.49 2.62 -10.74
CA SER A 167 1.35 1.22 -11.14
C SER A 167 -0.06 0.75 -10.88
N PHE A 168 -0.58 -0.13 -11.72
CA PHE A 168 -1.80 -0.86 -11.43
C PHE A 168 -1.81 -2.19 -12.16
N ARG A 169 -2.63 -3.10 -11.62
CA ARG A 169 -2.89 -4.39 -12.23
C ARG A 169 -3.97 -4.26 -13.30
N ASP A 170 -3.72 -4.85 -14.47
CA ASP A 170 -4.78 -5.14 -15.44
C ASP A 170 -5.21 -6.62 -15.35
N GLY A 171 -6.38 -6.94 -15.92
CA GLY A 171 -6.86 -8.32 -16.01
C GLY A 171 -7.49 -8.89 -14.73
N LYS A 172 -7.81 -10.18 -14.78
CA LYS A 172 -8.43 -10.97 -13.70
C LYS A 172 -7.49 -12.10 -13.24
N ALA A 173 -7.86 -12.83 -12.19
CA ALA A 173 -7.03 -13.88 -11.58
C ALA A 173 -6.55 -14.95 -12.57
N GLY A 174 -5.30 -14.92 -13.00
CA GLY A 174 -4.66 -15.86 -13.93
C GLY A 174 -4.22 -15.20 -15.24
N LEU A 175 -4.61 -13.94 -15.43
CA LEU A 175 -4.24 -13.08 -16.57
C LEU A 175 -3.79 -11.68 -16.09
N GLY A 176 -3.43 -11.56 -14.81
CA GLY A 176 -3.09 -10.28 -14.20
C GLY A 176 -1.65 -9.86 -14.45
N ASN A 177 -1.43 -8.64 -14.96
CA ASN A 177 -0.11 -8.03 -15.09
C ASN A 177 -0.07 -6.70 -14.34
N ASP A 178 1.09 -6.34 -13.80
CA ASP A 178 1.31 -5.00 -13.25
C ASP A 178 2.01 -4.09 -14.27
N HIS A 179 1.35 -2.97 -14.58
CA HIS A 179 1.80 -1.97 -15.55
C HIS A 179 2.38 -0.75 -14.86
N LEU A 180 3.55 -0.32 -15.32
CA LEU A 180 4.27 0.83 -14.78
C LEU A 180 4.15 2.06 -15.70
N TYR A 181 3.88 3.20 -15.08
CA TYR A 181 3.81 4.51 -15.71
C TYR A 181 4.70 5.49 -14.94
N LEU A 182 5.35 6.39 -15.66
CA LEU A 182 6.20 7.44 -15.08
C LEU A 182 5.57 8.81 -15.34
N TYR A 183 5.17 9.50 -14.28
CA TYR A 183 4.80 10.91 -14.32
C TYR A 183 6.04 11.77 -14.28
N LYS A 184 6.23 12.59 -15.31
CA LYS A 184 7.32 13.55 -15.40
C LYS A 184 6.88 14.90 -14.83
N ALA A 185 7.51 15.31 -13.73
CA ALA A 185 7.13 16.50 -13.00
C ALA A 185 7.29 17.79 -13.82
N ASP A 186 8.32 17.86 -14.66
CA ASP A 186 8.60 19.00 -15.53
C ASP A 186 7.54 19.17 -16.62
N ALA A 187 7.16 18.06 -17.25
CA ALA A 187 6.19 17.99 -18.35
C ALA A 187 4.73 17.95 -17.88
N GLY A 188 4.49 17.57 -16.62
CA GLY A 188 3.15 17.45 -16.05
C GLY A 188 2.31 16.33 -16.66
N ARG A 189 2.94 15.22 -17.10
CA ARG A 189 2.26 14.13 -17.81
C ARG A 189 2.91 12.76 -17.58
N PHE A 190 2.12 11.70 -17.78
CA PHE A 190 2.54 10.31 -17.73
C PHE A 190 3.12 9.81 -19.05
N TYR A 191 4.03 8.85 -18.91
CA TYR A 191 4.59 8.02 -19.97
C TYR A 191 4.41 6.57 -19.58
N TYR A 192 3.98 5.73 -20.52
CA TYR A 192 3.95 4.29 -20.29
C TYR A 192 5.39 3.75 -20.29
N VAL A 193 5.74 2.98 -19.25
CA VAL A 193 7.07 2.35 -19.11
C VAL A 193 7.02 0.93 -19.65
N GLY A 194 6.04 0.14 -19.21
CA GLY A 194 5.84 -1.25 -19.64
C GLY A 194 5.10 -2.11 -18.61
N ALA A 195 4.85 -3.38 -18.95
CA ALA A 195 4.42 -4.39 -17.99
C ALA A 195 5.67 -4.91 -17.28
N HIS A 196 5.82 -4.62 -15.99
CA HIS A 196 7.05 -4.96 -15.27
C HIS A 196 6.97 -6.34 -14.60
N LEU A 197 5.76 -6.78 -14.24
CA LEU A 197 5.48 -8.12 -13.72
C LEU A 197 4.34 -8.74 -14.53
N THR A 198 4.55 -9.96 -15.01
CA THR A 198 3.59 -10.73 -15.78
C THR A 198 3.41 -12.12 -15.20
N GLY A 199 2.19 -12.47 -14.85
CA GLY A 199 1.84 -13.82 -14.42
C GLY A 199 1.58 -14.74 -15.61
N ILE A 200 2.19 -15.93 -15.60
CA ILE A 200 1.88 -17.02 -16.53
C ILE A 200 1.20 -18.13 -15.73
N GLN A 201 -0.09 -18.37 -15.99
CA GLN A 201 -0.94 -19.25 -15.16
C GLN A 201 -0.87 -18.89 -13.66
N SER A 202 -0.59 -17.63 -13.36
CA SER A 202 -0.44 -17.09 -12.02
C SER A 202 -0.74 -15.59 -12.05
N ASN A 203 -0.59 -14.91 -10.92
CA ASN A 203 -0.60 -13.45 -10.84
C ASN A 203 0.50 -13.00 -9.89
N PRO A 204 1.29 -11.98 -10.25
CA PRO A 204 2.11 -11.28 -9.28
C PRO A 204 1.21 -10.46 -8.35
N TYR A 205 1.55 -10.43 -7.07
CA TYR A 205 0.96 -9.50 -6.12
C TYR A 205 2.03 -8.79 -5.31
N VAL A 206 2.19 -7.50 -5.61
CA VAL A 206 3.25 -6.66 -5.05
C VAL A 206 3.00 -6.30 -3.59
N HIS A 207 4.01 -6.51 -2.73
CA HIS A 207 4.03 -6.04 -1.35
C HIS A 207 4.33 -4.56 -1.24
N GLY A 208 5.32 -4.07 -1.99
CA GLY A 208 5.62 -2.65 -2.10
C GLY A 208 6.57 -2.34 -3.24
N MET A 209 6.66 -1.05 -3.55
CA MET A 209 7.48 -0.47 -4.61
C MET A 209 8.14 0.79 -4.06
N ASP A 210 9.44 0.72 -3.77
CA ASP A 210 10.15 1.80 -3.10
C ASP A 210 11.29 2.30 -4.00
N TYR A 211 11.34 3.62 -4.21
CA TYR A 211 12.47 4.27 -4.87
C TYR A 211 13.38 4.88 -3.82
N ARG A 212 14.62 4.40 -3.74
CA ARG A 212 15.61 4.92 -2.80
C ARG A 212 16.98 5.01 -3.44
N SER A 213 17.65 6.13 -3.23
CA SER A 213 19.04 6.36 -3.65
C SER A 213 19.31 6.03 -5.13
N GLY A 214 18.36 6.35 -6.02
CA GLY A 214 18.49 6.09 -7.45
C GLY A 214 17.92 4.75 -7.93
N ARG A 215 17.56 3.85 -7.01
CA ARG A 215 17.12 2.48 -7.30
C ARG A 215 15.66 2.26 -6.94
N PHE A 216 14.94 1.61 -7.83
CA PHE A 216 13.55 1.20 -7.64
C PHE A 216 13.48 -0.28 -7.28
N HIS A 217 12.87 -0.60 -6.14
CA HIS A 217 12.81 -1.96 -5.59
C HIS A 217 11.37 -2.47 -5.56
N VAL A 218 11.18 -3.73 -5.95
CA VAL A 218 9.88 -4.39 -5.86
C VAL A 218 10.01 -5.78 -5.25
N THR A 219 9.06 -6.12 -4.38
CA THR A 219 8.86 -7.47 -3.85
C THR A 219 7.42 -7.88 -4.04
N TRP A 220 7.21 -9.16 -4.31
CA TRP A 220 5.90 -9.71 -4.60
C TRP A 220 5.84 -11.20 -4.28
N VAL A 221 4.63 -11.76 -4.23
CA VAL A 221 4.40 -13.21 -4.30
C VAL A 221 3.77 -13.53 -5.65
N TYR A 222 3.95 -14.76 -6.14
CA TYR A 222 3.07 -15.29 -7.18
C TYR A 222 1.90 -16.03 -6.54
N ARG A 223 0.72 -15.90 -7.13
CA ARG A 223 -0.43 -16.75 -6.86
C ARG A 223 -0.74 -17.56 -8.09
N ASP A 224 -0.61 -18.88 -7.98
CA ASP A 224 -1.01 -19.75 -9.06
C ASP A 224 -2.51 -19.71 -9.29
N PHE A 225 -2.87 -19.76 -10.57
CA PHE A 225 -4.25 -19.78 -11.00
C PHE A 225 -4.85 -21.17 -10.79
N VAL A 226 -6.04 -21.19 -10.21
CA VAL A 226 -6.89 -22.36 -10.14
C VAL A 226 -8.12 -22.12 -11.00
N HIS A 227 -8.27 -22.96 -12.03
CA HIS A 227 -9.39 -22.88 -12.95
C HIS A 227 -10.73 -23.05 -12.23
N TYR A 228 -11.74 -22.31 -12.69
CA TYR A 228 -13.12 -22.45 -12.23
C TYR A 228 -14.09 -22.30 -13.41
N GLU A 229 -15.28 -22.88 -13.30
CA GLU A 229 -16.28 -22.85 -14.36
C GLU A 229 -16.84 -21.43 -14.59
N GLY A 230 -16.82 -20.99 -15.85
CA GLY A 230 -17.19 -19.62 -16.26
C GLY A 230 -16.01 -18.64 -16.21
N TRP A 231 -14.79 -19.10 -15.91
CA TRP A 231 -13.61 -18.24 -15.86
C TRP A 231 -13.38 -17.45 -17.15
N ASP A 232 -13.65 -18.00 -18.32
CA ASP A 232 -13.43 -17.37 -19.62
C ASP A 232 -14.62 -16.50 -20.10
N ASP A 233 -15.75 -16.55 -19.40
CA ASP A 233 -16.91 -15.70 -19.70
C ASP A 233 -16.61 -14.23 -19.28
N PRO A 234 -16.66 -13.26 -20.22
CA PRO A 234 -16.46 -11.86 -19.90
C PRO A 234 -17.57 -11.26 -19.01
N ALA A 235 -18.74 -11.89 -18.93
CA ALA A 235 -19.84 -11.49 -18.06
C ALA A 235 -19.74 -12.10 -16.64
N ASP A 236 -18.91 -13.11 -16.43
CA ASP A 236 -18.75 -13.75 -15.12
C ASP A 236 -18.06 -12.82 -14.12
N THR A 237 -18.67 -12.63 -12.96
CA THR A 237 -18.14 -11.81 -11.86
C THR A 237 -17.61 -12.63 -10.69
N LYS A 238 -17.47 -13.96 -10.81
CA LYS A 238 -16.97 -14.81 -9.72
C LYS A 238 -15.51 -14.50 -9.40
N HIS A 239 -14.72 -14.09 -10.39
CA HIS A 239 -13.37 -13.57 -10.15
C HIS A 239 -13.34 -12.33 -9.24
N LYS A 240 -14.48 -11.63 -9.08
CA LYS A 240 -14.60 -10.47 -8.20
C LYS A 240 -14.95 -10.83 -6.75
N GLN A 241 -15.24 -12.10 -6.47
CA GLN A 241 -15.54 -12.53 -5.12
C GLN A 241 -14.27 -12.51 -4.26
N GLN A 242 -14.42 -12.09 -3.01
CA GLN A 242 -13.33 -12.08 -2.02
C GLN A 242 -12.85 -13.50 -1.66
N ALA A 243 -13.68 -14.52 -1.91
CA ALA A 243 -13.39 -15.93 -1.67
C ALA A 243 -13.67 -16.75 -2.94
N GLY A 244 -12.81 -17.71 -3.22
CA GLY A 244 -12.89 -18.56 -4.40
C GLY A 244 -11.63 -19.42 -4.51
N PRO A 245 -11.49 -20.26 -5.54
CA PRO A 245 -10.37 -21.20 -5.65
C PRO A 245 -9.01 -20.51 -5.89
N ASN A 246 -9.02 -19.20 -6.16
CA ASN A 246 -7.83 -18.35 -6.34
C ASN A 246 -7.50 -17.56 -5.06
N GLY A 247 -7.57 -18.22 -3.90
CA GLY A 247 -7.28 -17.64 -2.60
C GLY A 247 -5.79 -17.58 -2.25
N ALA A 248 -5.48 -17.06 -1.07
CA ALA A 248 -4.12 -16.85 -0.59
C ALA A 248 -3.34 -18.16 -0.38
N GLU A 249 -4.03 -19.29 -0.21
CA GLU A 249 -3.44 -20.63 -0.13
C GLU A 249 -2.61 -21.01 -1.36
N ASN A 250 -2.85 -20.36 -2.52
CA ASN A 250 -2.10 -20.57 -3.75
C ASN A 250 -0.91 -19.60 -3.90
N ASN A 251 -0.70 -18.69 -2.95
CA ASN A 251 0.50 -17.85 -2.94
C ASN A 251 1.72 -18.73 -2.67
N HIS A 252 2.82 -18.43 -3.35
CA HIS A 252 4.12 -19.05 -3.13
C HIS A 252 5.22 -18.05 -3.42
N ASP A 253 6.38 -18.34 -2.83
CA ASP A 253 7.61 -17.58 -2.91
C ASP A 253 7.51 -16.12 -2.47
N ILE A 254 8.60 -15.58 -1.92
CA ILE A 254 8.82 -14.14 -1.92
C ILE A 254 9.83 -13.86 -3.02
N CYS A 255 9.45 -13.01 -3.97
CA CYS A 255 10.26 -12.61 -5.09
C CYS A 255 10.79 -11.18 -4.93
N TYR A 256 11.90 -10.88 -5.60
CA TYR A 256 12.55 -9.56 -5.56
C TYR A 256 13.22 -9.22 -6.90
N ALA A 257 13.11 -7.93 -7.28
CA ALA A 257 13.82 -7.33 -8.39
C ALA A 257 14.05 -5.84 -8.11
N TYR A 258 14.99 -5.25 -8.84
CA TYR A 258 15.21 -3.81 -8.80
C TYR A 258 15.52 -3.22 -10.17
N SER A 259 15.42 -1.90 -10.28
CA SER A 259 15.75 -1.13 -11.48
C SER A 259 16.53 0.14 -11.12
N ASP A 260 17.64 0.40 -11.81
CA ASP A 260 18.47 1.59 -11.62
C ASP A 260 18.11 2.74 -12.59
N ASP A 261 17.13 2.54 -13.47
CA ASP A 261 16.77 3.47 -14.54
C ASP A 261 15.27 3.81 -14.53
N LYS A 262 14.65 3.86 -13.35
CA LYS A 262 13.23 4.19 -13.14
C LYS A 262 12.24 3.18 -13.75
N GLY A 263 12.64 1.91 -13.80
CA GLY A 263 11.77 0.78 -14.16
C GLY A 263 11.86 0.33 -15.62
N TYR A 264 12.80 0.86 -16.42
CA TYR A 264 12.97 0.43 -17.82
C TYR A 264 13.76 -0.88 -17.94
N THR A 265 14.79 -1.06 -17.11
CA THR A 265 15.61 -2.28 -17.05
C THR A 265 15.52 -2.85 -15.64
N TRP A 266 15.21 -4.14 -15.54
CA TRP A 266 15.08 -4.86 -14.28
C TRP A 266 16.20 -5.86 -14.09
N ARG A 267 16.67 -5.94 -12.84
CA ARG A 267 17.70 -6.87 -12.38
C ARG A 267 17.17 -7.74 -11.25
N ASN A 268 17.66 -8.97 -11.19
CA ASN A 268 17.39 -9.88 -10.07
C ASN A 268 18.21 -9.50 -8.82
N GLY A 269 18.04 -10.27 -7.75
CA GLY A 269 18.80 -10.10 -6.50
C GLY A 269 20.31 -10.27 -6.60
N HIS A 270 20.85 -10.80 -7.71
CA HIS A 270 22.28 -11.01 -7.96
C HIS A 270 22.89 -9.96 -8.91
N GLY A 271 22.04 -9.06 -9.43
CA GLY A 271 22.45 -8.00 -10.36
C GLY A 271 22.39 -8.35 -11.83
N ASP A 272 21.97 -9.56 -12.20
CA ASP A 272 21.76 -9.93 -13.60
C ASP A 272 20.54 -9.21 -14.17
N ILE A 273 20.62 -8.75 -15.43
CA ILE A 273 19.47 -8.19 -16.15
C ILE A 273 18.50 -9.33 -16.46
N ILE A 274 17.24 -9.14 -16.12
CA ILE A 274 16.17 -10.15 -16.31
C ILE A 274 15.02 -9.66 -17.20
N ALA A 275 14.93 -8.34 -17.45
CA ALA A 275 13.99 -7.77 -18.41
C ALA A 275 14.38 -6.33 -18.81
N SER A 276 14.20 -5.99 -20.08
CA SER A 276 14.17 -4.63 -20.64
C SER A 276 12.77 -4.31 -21.16
N LEU A 277 12.04 -3.44 -20.47
CA LEU A 277 10.66 -3.07 -20.83
C LEU A 277 10.61 -2.28 -22.14
N LYS A 278 11.71 -1.60 -22.50
CA LYS A 278 11.84 -0.90 -23.80
C LYS A 278 11.86 -1.87 -24.98
N ASP A 279 12.35 -3.08 -24.75
CA ASP A 279 12.42 -4.14 -25.76
C ASP A 279 11.17 -5.04 -25.73
N GLY A 280 10.18 -4.70 -24.90
CA GLY A 280 8.94 -5.45 -24.73
C GLY A 280 9.07 -6.69 -23.84
N GLU A 281 10.19 -6.83 -23.12
CA GLU A 281 10.37 -7.89 -22.13
C GLU A 281 9.63 -7.56 -20.83
N THR A 282 9.46 -8.56 -19.96
CA THR A 282 8.78 -8.45 -18.67
C THR A 282 9.36 -9.50 -17.71
N ILE A 283 9.25 -9.27 -16.41
CA ILE A 283 9.56 -10.29 -15.41
C ILE A 283 8.39 -11.29 -15.38
N THR A 284 8.69 -12.57 -15.59
CA THR A 284 7.71 -13.67 -15.55
C THR A 284 8.03 -14.65 -14.43
N ASN A 285 7.18 -15.65 -14.21
CA ASN A 285 7.39 -16.70 -13.19
C ASN A 285 8.76 -17.39 -13.32
N ASN A 286 9.29 -17.50 -14.54
CA ASN A 286 10.53 -18.23 -14.82
C ASN A 286 11.76 -17.31 -14.98
N SER A 287 11.62 -16.00 -14.73
CA SER A 287 12.76 -15.08 -14.83
C SER A 287 13.87 -15.51 -13.85
N PRO A 288 15.14 -15.62 -14.30
CA PRO A 288 16.20 -16.19 -13.47
C PRO A 288 16.49 -15.40 -12.18
N GLY A 289 16.54 -16.08 -11.04
CA GLY A 289 17.01 -15.51 -9.78
C GLY A 289 16.05 -14.53 -9.08
N ILE A 290 14.77 -14.51 -9.47
CA ILE A 290 13.75 -13.65 -8.83
C ILE A 290 13.30 -14.15 -7.46
N VAL A 291 13.35 -15.47 -7.21
CA VAL A 291 12.93 -16.07 -5.94
C VAL A 291 13.96 -15.71 -4.88
N ALA A 292 13.57 -14.84 -3.95
CA ALA A 292 14.36 -14.41 -2.82
C ALA A 292 14.28 -15.41 -1.66
N ILE A 293 13.08 -15.90 -1.37
CA ILE A 293 12.81 -16.94 -0.39
C ILE A 293 11.82 -17.93 -1.01
N ASP A 294 12.22 -19.21 -1.07
CA ASP A 294 11.34 -20.32 -1.46
C ASP A 294 10.35 -20.61 -0.32
N ILE A 295 9.06 -20.50 -0.63
CA ILE A 295 7.96 -20.74 0.32
C ILE A 295 6.83 -21.40 -0.44
N ARG A 296 6.37 -22.56 0.05
CA ARG A 296 5.39 -23.37 -0.67
C ARG A 296 3.99 -22.83 -0.49
N LYS A 297 3.12 -23.17 -1.44
CA LYS A 297 1.67 -23.01 -1.29
C LYS A 297 1.18 -23.66 0.01
N GLY A 298 0.17 -23.04 0.62
CA GLY A 298 -0.39 -23.50 1.89
C GLY A 298 0.48 -23.20 3.12
N GLU A 299 1.66 -22.60 2.97
CA GLU A 299 2.49 -22.17 4.10
C GLU A 299 2.09 -20.79 4.64
N GLY A 300 0.95 -20.25 4.22
CA GLY A 300 0.30 -19.11 4.88
C GLY A 300 0.61 -17.73 4.30
N LEU A 301 1.48 -17.63 3.30
CA LEU A 301 1.76 -16.35 2.62
C LEU A 301 0.48 -15.64 2.18
N THR A 302 0.43 -14.33 2.40
CA THR A 302 -0.62 -13.48 1.84
C THR A 302 -0.04 -12.50 0.82
N ASN A 303 -0.90 -11.81 0.08
CA ASN A 303 -0.54 -10.79 -0.90
C ASN A 303 -0.67 -9.37 -0.36
N GLN A 304 0.06 -8.41 -0.93
CA GLN A 304 -0.09 -6.97 -0.64
C GLN A 304 0.03 -6.58 0.85
N GLU A 305 0.97 -7.20 1.58
CA GLU A 305 1.38 -6.78 2.93
C GLU A 305 2.20 -5.48 2.90
N SER A 306 3.53 -5.57 3.06
CA SER A 306 4.38 -4.38 3.17
C SER A 306 5.82 -4.67 2.79
N GLN A 307 6.43 -3.69 2.14
CA GLN A 307 7.86 -3.56 1.94
C GLN A 307 8.32 -2.22 2.53
N ALA A 308 9.59 -2.13 2.92
CA ALA A 308 10.31 -0.87 2.97
C ALA A 308 11.79 -1.08 2.62
N VAL A 309 12.45 -0.02 2.17
CA VAL A 309 13.89 -0.01 1.90
C VAL A 309 14.57 0.93 2.86
N ASP A 310 15.51 0.44 3.68
CA ASP A 310 16.25 1.25 4.64
C ASP A 310 17.30 2.16 3.96
N ARG A 311 17.90 3.09 4.70
CA ARG A 311 18.88 4.05 4.18
C ARG A 311 20.20 3.41 3.74
N GLU A 312 20.50 2.21 4.21
CA GLU A 312 21.68 1.44 3.86
C GLU A 312 21.45 0.56 2.61
N GLY A 313 20.21 0.51 2.10
CA GLY A 313 19.81 -0.29 0.94
C GLY A 313 19.31 -1.68 1.30
N GLY A 314 19.09 -1.96 2.60
CA GLY A 314 18.45 -3.18 3.06
C GLY A 314 16.97 -3.21 2.72
N ILE A 315 16.46 -4.38 2.34
CA ILE A 315 15.07 -4.58 1.93
C ILE A 315 14.33 -5.32 3.02
N HIS A 316 13.26 -4.74 3.53
CA HIS A 316 12.42 -5.31 4.58
C HIS A 316 11.08 -5.69 3.98
N VAL A 317 10.61 -6.91 4.27
CA VAL A 317 9.28 -7.40 3.90
C VAL A 317 8.61 -7.95 5.14
N LEU A 318 7.35 -7.60 5.33
CA LEU A 318 6.47 -8.18 6.34
C LEU A 318 5.53 -9.12 5.59
N ASN A 319 5.49 -10.37 6.01
CA ASN A 319 4.48 -11.32 5.58
C ASN A 319 4.25 -12.31 6.73
N ARG A 320 3.68 -13.46 6.45
CA ARG A 320 3.34 -14.47 7.45
C ARG A 320 3.65 -15.87 6.92
N GLU A 321 3.95 -16.78 7.82
CA GLU A 321 4.11 -18.20 7.50
C GLU A 321 3.44 -19.05 8.58
N SER A 322 3.08 -20.29 8.22
CA SER A 322 2.61 -21.29 9.15
C SER A 322 3.74 -21.71 10.11
N PHE A 323 3.34 -21.95 11.35
CA PHE A 323 4.17 -22.46 12.42
C PHE A 323 3.54 -23.75 12.99
N SER A 324 4.25 -24.45 13.87
CA SER A 324 3.81 -25.73 14.44
C SER A 324 2.36 -25.65 14.93
N GLY A 325 1.50 -26.57 14.48
CA GLY A 325 0.09 -26.61 14.85
C GLY A 325 -0.86 -25.85 13.91
N GLY A 326 -0.35 -25.22 12.84
CA GLY A 326 -1.17 -24.54 11.83
C GLY A 326 -1.40 -23.05 12.08
N ASP A 327 -0.87 -22.51 13.17
CA ASP A 327 -0.92 -21.07 13.46
C ASP A 327 -0.10 -20.27 12.45
N LEU A 328 -0.61 -19.13 12.02
CA LEU A 328 0.13 -18.19 11.17
C LEU A 328 0.85 -17.17 12.05
N LEU A 329 2.16 -17.05 11.91
CA LEU A 329 2.98 -16.06 12.62
C LEU A 329 3.41 -14.94 11.67
N TRP A 330 3.47 -13.72 12.20
CA TRP A 330 4.12 -12.62 11.52
C TRP A 330 5.61 -12.91 11.31
N LYS A 331 6.11 -12.61 10.11
CA LYS A 331 7.49 -12.85 9.67
C LYS A 331 8.10 -11.59 9.09
N HIS A 332 9.29 -11.27 9.55
CA HIS A 332 10.13 -10.25 8.95
C HIS A 332 11.19 -10.93 8.08
N TYR A 333 11.15 -10.61 6.78
CA TYR A 333 12.16 -11.00 5.82
C TYR A 333 13.03 -9.78 5.53
N TYR A 334 14.34 -10.01 5.51
CA TYR A 334 15.32 -8.96 5.34
C TYR A 334 16.37 -9.39 4.33
N ARG A 335 16.63 -8.52 3.35
CA ARG A 335 17.79 -8.61 2.48
C ARG A 335 18.82 -7.61 2.95
N SER A 336 20.02 -8.07 3.30
CA SER A 336 21.13 -7.17 3.58
C SER A 336 21.58 -6.41 2.32
N PRO A 337 22.30 -5.28 2.48
CA PRO A 337 22.99 -4.62 1.37
C PRO A 337 24.06 -5.50 0.69
N THR A 338 24.47 -6.61 1.33
CA THR A 338 25.42 -7.61 0.82
C THR A 338 24.73 -8.81 0.16
N ASP A 339 23.44 -8.67 -0.18
CA ASP A 339 22.65 -9.63 -0.97
C ASP A 339 22.31 -10.95 -0.27
N LEU A 340 22.38 -10.98 1.07
CA LEU A 340 21.95 -12.13 1.86
C LEU A 340 20.53 -11.93 2.39
N TRP A 341 19.70 -12.95 2.22
CA TRP A 341 18.34 -12.96 2.75
C TRP A 341 18.26 -13.69 4.08
N TYR A 342 17.44 -13.14 4.97
CA TYR A 342 17.14 -13.67 6.28
C TYR A 342 15.65 -13.62 6.54
N ARG A 343 15.13 -14.53 7.37
CA ARG A 343 13.74 -14.53 7.81
C ARG A 343 13.64 -14.89 9.29
N VAL A 344 12.75 -14.21 10.02
CA VAL A 344 12.53 -14.47 11.44
C VAL A 344 11.07 -14.22 11.81
N ALA A 345 10.52 -15.05 12.70
CA ALA A 345 9.19 -14.80 13.28
C ALA A 345 9.27 -13.60 14.22
N LEU A 346 8.30 -12.70 14.14
CA LEU A 346 8.20 -11.59 15.07
C LEU A 346 7.84 -12.13 16.45
N HIS A 347 8.68 -11.78 17.42
CA HIS A 347 8.56 -12.22 18.80
C HIS A 347 9.18 -11.21 19.74
N VAL A 348 8.73 -11.22 20.99
CA VAL A 348 9.40 -10.54 22.11
C VAL A 348 9.93 -11.57 23.09
N THR A 349 11.04 -11.26 23.74
CA THR A 349 11.67 -12.11 24.76
C THR A 349 11.64 -11.43 26.13
N ASP A 350 11.17 -12.14 27.15
CA ASP A 350 11.23 -11.73 28.55
C ASP A 350 11.83 -12.86 29.39
N GLY A 351 13.12 -12.71 29.76
CA GLY A 351 13.92 -13.80 30.33
C GLY A 351 13.95 -15.01 29.39
N ASP A 352 13.54 -16.17 29.91
CA ASP A 352 13.47 -17.42 29.14
C ASP A 352 12.16 -17.58 28.34
N HIS A 353 11.23 -16.62 28.42
CA HIS A 353 9.94 -16.70 27.73
C HIS A 353 9.98 -15.96 26.41
N THR A 354 9.58 -16.64 25.33
CA THR A 354 9.40 -16.05 24.00
C THR A 354 7.92 -16.00 23.67
N ARG A 355 7.40 -14.81 23.33
CA ARG A 355 6.03 -14.65 22.84
C ARG A 355 6.04 -14.26 21.37
N TYR A 356 5.44 -15.11 20.53
CA TYR A 356 5.27 -14.88 19.11
C TYR A 356 4.01 -14.07 18.80
N PHE A 357 4.02 -13.37 17.66
CA PHE A 357 2.88 -12.58 17.19
C PHE A 357 2.15 -13.30 16.06
N HIS A 358 0.89 -13.64 16.30
CA HIS A 358 0.03 -14.31 15.32
C HIS A 358 -0.48 -13.33 14.27
N ALA A 359 -0.49 -13.76 13.01
CA ALA A 359 -0.88 -12.94 11.87
C ALA A 359 -2.40 -12.78 11.77
N GLY A 360 -2.86 -11.53 11.74
CA GLY A 360 -4.27 -11.16 11.59
C GLY A 360 -4.60 -10.58 10.23
N LYS A 361 -5.28 -9.44 10.17
CA LYS A 361 -5.39 -8.66 8.92
C LYS A 361 -3.98 -8.21 8.46
N ARG A 362 -3.81 -7.80 7.20
CA ARG A 362 -2.49 -7.38 6.70
C ARG A 362 -1.90 -6.25 7.55
N GLY A 363 -0.61 -6.34 7.82
CA GLY A 363 0.13 -5.38 8.63
C GLY A 363 0.91 -4.40 7.76
N ARG A 364 1.59 -3.47 8.42
CA ARG A 364 2.50 -2.52 7.76
C ARG A 364 3.85 -2.54 8.43
N LEU A 365 4.90 -2.38 7.66
CA LEU A 365 6.23 -2.07 8.16
C LEU A 365 6.70 -0.74 7.57
N ALA A 366 7.48 0.02 8.34
CA ALA A 366 8.10 1.23 7.84
C ALA A 366 9.41 1.53 8.59
N VAL A 367 10.31 2.25 7.93
CA VAL A 367 11.63 2.63 8.48
C VAL A 367 11.61 4.11 8.86
N SER A 368 12.03 4.43 10.08
CA SER A 368 12.07 5.80 10.59
C SER A 368 13.27 6.60 10.07
N ARG A 369 13.22 7.92 10.29
CA ARG A 369 14.37 8.81 10.08
C ARG A 369 15.66 8.31 10.72
N ASN A 370 15.54 7.65 11.87
CA ASN A 370 16.67 7.18 12.67
C ASN A 370 17.13 5.77 12.29
N GLY A 371 16.47 5.10 11.32
CA GLY A 371 16.77 3.73 10.91
C GLY A 371 16.11 2.64 11.75
N ASP A 372 15.25 3.03 12.71
CA ASP A 372 14.43 2.07 13.43
C ASP A 372 13.31 1.54 12.52
N ILE A 373 13.02 0.24 12.61
CA ILE A 373 11.96 -0.41 11.84
C ILE A 373 10.77 -0.63 12.76
N TYR A 374 9.60 -0.16 12.33
CA TYR A 374 8.35 -0.33 13.05
C TYR A 374 7.44 -1.31 12.31
N PHE A 375 6.82 -2.22 13.05
CA PHE A 375 5.80 -3.15 12.56
C PHE A 375 4.47 -2.83 13.22
N ILE A 376 3.47 -2.48 12.42
CA ILE A 376 2.12 -2.16 12.88
C ILE A 376 1.24 -3.37 12.55
N LEU A 377 0.90 -4.13 13.58
CA LEU A 377 0.37 -5.48 13.47
C LEU A 377 -1.06 -5.53 14.00
N PRO A 378 -2.07 -5.75 13.14
CA PRO A 378 -3.39 -6.12 13.59
C PRO A 378 -3.39 -7.46 14.31
N ASP A 379 -4.10 -7.53 15.43
CA ASP A 379 -4.41 -8.78 16.12
C ASP A 379 -5.27 -9.69 15.22
N ALA A 380 -5.12 -11.00 15.38
CA ALA A 380 -5.82 -11.99 14.57
C ALA A 380 -7.33 -12.04 14.82
N THR A 381 -7.78 -11.67 16.02
CA THR A 381 -9.17 -11.87 16.46
C THR A 381 -9.79 -10.65 17.12
N ARG A 382 -8.97 -9.75 17.66
CA ARG A 382 -9.40 -8.59 18.44
C ARG A 382 -9.24 -7.31 17.62
N SER A 383 -10.02 -6.29 17.98
CA SER A 383 -9.83 -4.92 17.49
C SER A 383 -8.67 -4.26 18.24
N THR A 384 -7.47 -4.79 18.03
CA THR A 384 -6.24 -4.38 18.71
C THR A 384 -5.12 -4.26 17.68
N ILE A 385 -4.30 -3.22 17.81
CA ILE A 385 -3.08 -3.03 17.03
C ILE A 385 -1.89 -3.07 18.01
N SER A 386 -0.89 -3.88 17.69
CA SER A 386 0.42 -3.86 18.36
C SER A 386 1.45 -3.18 17.46
N ILE A 387 2.33 -2.37 18.05
CA ILE A 387 3.49 -1.79 17.36
C ILE A 387 4.75 -2.41 17.93
N LEU A 388 5.50 -3.10 17.06
CA LEU A 388 6.84 -3.60 17.38
C LEU A 388 7.90 -2.67 16.80
N LYS A 389 9.07 -2.64 17.45
CA LYS A 389 10.24 -1.89 17.02
C LYS A 389 11.48 -2.80 16.98
N THR A 390 12.36 -2.57 16.01
CA THR A 390 13.76 -3.04 16.05
C THR A 390 14.70 -1.96 15.51
N ASN A 391 15.98 -1.98 15.89
CA ASN A 391 16.95 -0.90 15.65
C ASN A 391 17.70 -0.97 14.30
N GLY A 392 17.08 -1.58 13.28
CA GLY A 392 17.67 -1.72 11.94
C GLY A 392 18.76 -2.81 11.83
N ARG A 393 19.37 -3.23 12.93
CA ARG A 393 20.36 -4.33 12.94
C ARG A 393 19.66 -5.67 13.00
N PHE A 394 19.18 -6.15 11.86
CA PHE A 394 18.43 -7.41 11.74
C PHE A 394 19.10 -8.61 12.45
N TYR A 395 20.44 -8.66 12.47
CA TYR A 395 21.23 -9.71 13.13
C TYR A 395 20.97 -9.88 14.62
N SER A 396 20.42 -8.86 15.29
CA SER A 396 20.08 -8.96 16.71
C SER A 396 18.84 -9.81 16.96
N HIS A 397 17.98 -10.01 15.95
CA HIS A 397 16.66 -10.64 16.05
C HIS A 397 15.79 -10.13 17.22
N HIS A 398 16.11 -8.94 17.72
CA HIS A 398 15.50 -8.37 18.91
C HIS A 398 14.40 -7.41 18.50
N TYR A 399 13.20 -7.64 19.04
CA TYR A 399 12.04 -6.78 18.85
C TYR A 399 11.47 -6.40 20.20
N ASP A 400 11.06 -5.14 20.30
CA ASP A 400 10.33 -4.61 21.44
C ASP A 400 8.88 -4.36 21.05
N GLU A 401 7.91 -4.83 21.83
CA GLU A 401 6.55 -4.30 21.74
C GLU A 401 6.52 -2.94 22.43
N VAL A 402 6.42 -1.88 21.62
CA VAL A 402 6.55 -0.51 22.12
C VAL A 402 5.21 0.15 22.37
N TRP A 403 4.11 -0.39 21.83
CA TRP A 403 2.75 0.10 22.08
C TRP A 403 1.69 -0.94 21.69
N THR A 404 0.54 -0.91 22.36
CA THR A 404 -0.65 -1.69 22.03
C THR A 404 -1.88 -0.83 22.28
N GLY A 405 -2.82 -0.77 21.32
CA GLY A 405 -4.07 -0.02 21.46
C GLY A 405 -5.29 -0.84 21.06
N SER A 406 -6.41 -0.63 21.75
CA SER A 406 -7.69 -1.29 21.52
C SER A 406 -8.70 -0.36 20.82
N GLY A 407 -9.81 -0.93 20.33
CA GLY A 407 -10.83 -0.19 19.58
C GLY A 407 -10.36 0.22 18.19
N LEU A 408 -9.36 -0.48 17.64
CA LEU A 408 -8.73 -0.18 16.37
C LEU A 408 -8.89 -1.35 15.41
N SER A 409 -9.15 -1.06 14.14
CA SER A 409 -9.41 -2.10 13.13
C SER A 409 -9.01 -1.67 11.72
N GLY A 410 -8.98 -2.65 10.83
CA GLY A 410 -8.51 -2.48 9.44
C GLY A 410 -7.10 -3.01 9.26
N GLU A 411 -6.47 -2.60 8.18
CA GLU A 411 -5.09 -2.86 7.79
C GLU A 411 -4.38 -1.50 7.77
N PRO A 412 -3.40 -1.27 8.67
CA PRO A 412 -2.84 0.05 8.91
C PRO A 412 -2.05 0.56 7.72
N LEU A 413 -2.08 1.87 7.51
CA LEU A 413 -1.29 2.56 6.48
C LEU A 413 -0.44 3.64 7.15
N VAL A 414 0.76 3.88 6.63
CA VAL A 414 1.74 4.78 7.26
C VAL A 414 2.13 5.89 6.30
N ASP A 415 2.18 7.12 6.81
CA ASP A 415 2.78 8.26 6.11
C ASP A 415 4.31 8.13 6.12
N ILE A 416 4.83 7.41 5.13
CA ILE A 416 6.27 7.14 5.00
C ILE A 416 7.07 8.45 4.92
N PRO A 417 6.73 9.44 4.07
CA PRO A 417 7.47 10.71 4.03
C PRO A 417 7.58 11.41 5.38
N ARG A 418 6.49 11.47 6.17
CA ARG A 418 6.52 12.10 7.50
C ARG A 418 7.37 11.31 8.48
N LEU A 419 7.30 9.99 8.45
CA LEU A 419 8.13 9.12 9.29
C LEU A 419 9.64 9.32 8.99
N GLU A 420 10.00 9.51 7.72
CA GLU A 420 11.39 9.71 7.31
C GLU A 420 11.93 11.13 7.53
N HIS A 421 11.08 12.16 7.45
CA HIS A 421 11.48 13.56 7.61
C HIS A 421 11.32 14.07 9.03
N ASP A 422 10.15 13.85 9.63
CA ASP A 422 9.78 14.43 10.92
C ASP A 422 10.03 13.46 12.07
N ASN A 423 10.32 12.18 11.77
CA ASN A 423 10.43 11.11 12.78
C ASN A 423 9.14 10.96 13.61
N VAL A 424 8.00 11.10 12.93
CA VAL A 424 6.66 10.88 13.51
C VAL A 424 6.00 9.74 12.76
N LEU A 425 5.62 8.69 13.46
CA LEU A 425 4.85 7.59 12.90
C LEU A 425 3.37 8.01 12.86
N SER A 426 2.88 8.43 11.69
CA SER A 426 1.44 8.63 11.46
C SER A 426 0.81 7.38 10.88
N VAL A 427 -0.18 6.82 11.58
CA VAL A 427 -0.89 5.61 11.18
C VAL A 427 -2.34 5.94 10.84
N PHE A 428 -2.74 5.69 9.59
CA PHE A 428 -4.12 5.79 9.11
C PHE A 428 -4.81 4.44 9.27
N LEU A 429 -5.97 4.42 9.96
CA LEU A 429 -6.82 3.25 10.10
C LEU A 429 -8.22 3.62 10.61
N ARG A 430 -8.99 2.63 11.08
CA ARG A 430 -10.34 2.81 11.62
C ARG A 430 -10.34 2.66 13.13
N ALA A 431 -11.08 3.52 13.82
CA ALA A 431 -11.30 3.45 15.26
C ALA A 431 -12.78 3.36 15.61
N ASP A 432 -13.10 2.66 16.69
CA ASP A 432 -14.44 2.58 17.26
C ASP A 432 -14.88 3.96 17.76
N VAL A 433 -16.17 4.25 17.65
CA VAL A 433 -16.76 5.47 18.22
C VAL A 433 -17.24 5.17 19.64
N GLU A 434 -16.73 5.92 20.62
CA GLU A 434 -17.11 5.76 22.02
C GLU A 434 -18.63 5.90 22.20
N GLY A 435 -19.24 4.94 22.91
CA GLY A 435 -20.70 4.89 23.12
C GLY A 435 -21.53 4.47 21.90
N ALA A 436 -20.91 4.12 20.76
CA ALA A 436 -21.61 3.70 19.55
C ALA A 436 -20.95 2.43 18.93
N PRO A 437 -21.29 1.22 19.42
CA PRO A 437 -20.57 -0.03 19.12
C PRO A 437 -20.53 -0.42 17.63
N ASP A 438 -21.47 0.07 16.82
CA ASP A 438 -21.56 -0.22 15.39
C ASP A 438 -20.97 0.88 14.50
N LYS A 439 -20.47 1.98 15.09
CA LYS A 439 -19.91 3.11 14.36
C LYS A 439 -18.39 3.10 14.46
N LYS A 440 -17.76 3.39 13.33
CA LYS A 440 -16.32 3.61 13.25
C LYS A 440 -16.03 4.94 12.58
N ASN A 441 -14.88 5.51 12.91
CA ASN A 441 -14.31 6.67 12.24
C ASN A 441 -13.05 6.26 11.49
N VAL A 442 -12.77 6.95 10.39
CA VAL A 442 -11.44 7.00 9.80
C VAL A 442 -10.59 7.95 10.64
N VAL A 443 -9.43 7.49 11.11
CA VAL A 443 -8.57 8.23 12.03
C VAL A 443 -7.11 8.22 11.58
N VAL A 444 -6.36 9.19 12.08
CA VAL A 444 -4.89 9.21 12.04
C VAL A 444 -4.37 9.26 13.47
N LEU A 445 -3.51 8.30 13.83
CA LEU A 445 -2.75 8.29 15.08
C LEU A 445 -1.34 8.81 14.82
N ASP A 446 -0.89 9.84 15.53
CA ASP A 446 0.46 10.40 15.43
C ASP A 446 1.30 10.04 16.66
N PHE A 447 2.36 9.27 16.46
CA PHE A 447 3.34 8.93 17.49
C PHE A 447 4.64 9.73 17.28
N SER A 448 5.00 10.58 18.24
CA SER A 448 6.33 11.20 18.27
C SER A 448 7.38 10.16 18.62
N LEU A 449 8.41 10.00 17.78
CA LEU A 449 9.50 9.03 18.01
C LEU A 449 10.80 9.66 18.50
N ASP A 450 10.86 11.00 18.57
CA ASP A 450 11.97 11.68 19.21
C ASP A 450 11.94 11.38 20.72
N SER A 451 13.10 11.00 21.26
CA SER A 451 13.29 10.58 22.65
C SER A 451 12.68 11.58 23.64
N THR A 452 11.74 11.10 24.45
CA THR A 452 11.46 11.67 25.78
C THR A 452 12.66 11.55 26.70
#